data_AF-A0A917BD29-F1
#
_entry.id   AF-A0A917BD29-F1
#
_cell.length_a   1.000
_cell.length_b   1.000
_cell.length_c   1.000
_cell.angle_alpha   90.00
_cell.angle_beta   90.00
_cell.angle_gamma   90.00
#
_symmetry.space_group_name_H-M   'P 1'
#
loop_
_entity.id
_entity.type
_entity.pdbx_description
1 polymer ?
#
loop_
_entity_poly.entity_id
_entity_poly.type
_entity_poly.pdbx_seq_one_letter_code
_entity_poly.pdbx_strand_id
1 'polypeptide(L)'
;MSTYQVAKFCRSCLMNSEVRDLAIRTPEAALDLFDLSAQERALLLAGEVGELSLLGCNDFLLSYLPRWNLFGLDVPLYSERMRAVATRAVPNRHLTDELGTQAD
;
A
#
# COMPACT_ATOMS: atom_id res chain seq x y z
N MET A 1 -2.04 14.35 -7.59
CA MET A 1 -2.63 13.05 -7.99
C MET A 1 -3.51 12.58 -6.84
N SER A 2 -4.65 11.92 -7.10
CA SER A 2 -5.60 11.52 -6.05
C SER A 2 -5.58 10.01 -5.88
N THR A 3 -5.26 9.51 -4.68
CA THR A 3 -5.24 8.08 -4.33
C THR A 3 -6.64 7.46 -4.19
N TYR A 4 -7.68 8.23 -4.51
CA TYR A 4 -9.07 7.83 -4.38
C TYR A 4 -9.42 6.57 -5.16
N GLN A 5 -8.90 6.41 -6.39
CA GLN A 5 -9.24 5.26 -7.23
C GLN A 5 -8.64 3.95 -6.67
N VAL A 6 -7.45 4.01 -6.07
CA VAL A 6 -6.87 2.87 -5.34
C VAL A 6 -7.72 2.49 -4.13
N ALA A 7 -8.15 3.48 -3.35
CA ALA A 7 -9.04 3.25 -2.21
C ALA A 7 -10.39 2.65 -2.64
N LYS A 8 -10.95 3.16 -3.75
CA LYS A 8 -12.19 2.65 -4.35
C LYS A 8 -12.03 1.22 -4.82
N PHE A 9 -10.93 0.88 -5.48
CA PHE A 9 -10.60 -0.49 -5.88
C PHE A 9 -10.54 -1.43 -4.68
N CYS A 10 -9.77 -1.07 -3.64
CA CYS A 10 -9.63 -1.89 -2.43
C CYS A 10 -10.99 -2.11 -1.74
N ARG A 11 -11.80 -1.05 -1.63
CA ARG A 11 -13.16 -1.14 -1.07
C ARG A 11 -14.08 -2.01 -1.93
N SER A 12 -13.99 -1.92 -3.26
CA SER A 12 -14.76 -2.78 -4.16
C SER A 12 -14.37 -4.25 -4.02
N CYS A 13 -13.10 -4.59 -3.88
CA CYS A 13 -12.66 -5.97 -3.63
C CYS A 13 -13.16 -6.53 -2.29
N LEU A 14 -13.28 -5.66 -1.28
CA LEU A 14 -13.85 -6.02 0.02
C LEU A 14 -15.36 -6.29 -0.08
N MET A 15 -16.09 -5.42 -0.76
CA MET A 15 -17.56 -5.41 -0.74
C MET A 15 -18.20 -6.25 -1.87
N ASN A 16 -17.52 -6.44 -2.98
CA ASN A 16 -18.04 -7.13 -4.15
C ASN A 16 -17.14 -8.33 -4.51
N SER A 17 -17.69 -9.53 -4.39
CA SER A 17 -16.99 -10.77 -4.74
C SER A 17 -16.67 -10.85 -6.23
N GLU A 18 -17.50 -10.33 -7.12
CA GLU A 18 -17.26 -10.40 -8.57
C GLU A 18 -16.01 -9.60 -8.98
N VAL A 19 -15.84 -8.40 -8.40
CA VAL A 19 -14.65 -7.57 -8.63
C VAL A 19 -13.41 -8.26 -8.09
N ARG A 20 -13.50 -8.85 -6.89
CA ARG A 20 -12.40 -9.60 -6.30
C ARG A 20 -12.03 -10.82 -7.12
N ASP A 21 -13.02 -11.59 -7.56
CA ASP A 21 -12.80 -12.81 -8.35
C ASP A 21 -12.22 -12.46 -9.73
N LEU A 22 -12.63 -11.33 -10.31
CA LEU A 22 -11.98 -10.79 -11.51
C LEU A 22 -10.53 -10.38 -11.22
N ALA A 23 -10.26 -9.70 -10.11
CA ALA A 23 -8.91 -9.30 -9.72
C ALA A 23 -7.98 -10.49 -9.47
N ILE A 24 -8.51 -11.63 -9.01
CA ILE A 24 -7.76 -12.88 -8.84
C ILE A 24 -7.42 -13.51 -10.20
N ARG A 25 -8.38 -13.55 -11.13
CA ARG A 25 -8.20 -14.24 -12.42
C ARG A 25 -7.48 -13.40 -13.47
N THR A 26 -7.78 -12.10 -13.50
CA THR A 26 -7.34 -11.16 -14.54
C THR A 26 -7.16 -9.78 -13.92
N PRO A 27 -6.05 -9.58 -13.18
CA PRO A 27 -5.79 -8.36 -12.42
C PRO A 27 -5.90 -7.08 -13.27
N GLU A 28 -5.34 -7.10 -14.48
CA GLU A 28 -5.36 -5.97 -15.42
C GLU A 28 -6.79 -5.54 -15.76
N ALA A 29 -7.65 -6.50 -16.10
CA ALA A 29 -9.05 -6.22 -16.45
C ALA A 29 -9.85 -5.70 -15.24
N ALA A 30 -9.52 -6.14 -14.03
CA ALA A 30 -10.15 -5.61 -12.81
C ALA A 30 -9.74 -4.14 -12.56
N LEU A 31 -8.47 -3.80 -12.82
CA LEU A 31 -7.97 -2.43 -12.67
C LEU A 31 -8.55 -1.49 -13.73
N ASP A 32 -8.82 -1.98 -14.95
CA ASP A 32 -9.39 -1.18 -16.04
C ASP A 32 -10.85 -0.73 -15.75
N LEU A 33 -11.50 -1.26 -14.70
CA LEU A 33 -12.80 -0.76 -14.20
C LEU A 33 -12.68 0.57 -13.44
N PHE A 34 -11.47 1.02 -13.15
CA PHE A 34 -11.16 2.20 -12.36
C PHE A 34 -10.31 3.17 -13.16
N ASP A 35 -10.49 4.46 -12.90
CA ASP A 35 -9.74 5.53 -13.58
C ASP A 35 -8.36 5.75 -12.92
N LEU A 36 -7.57 4.68 -12.84
CA LEU A 36 -6.26 4.70 -12.22
C LEU A 36 -5.26 5.42 -13.12
N SER A 37 -4.41 6.23 -12.52
CA SER A 37 -3.23 6.73 -13.22
C SER A 37 -2.30 5.58 -13.62
N ALA A 38 -1.47 5.80 -14.64
CA ALA A 38 -0.47 4.82 -15.06
C ALA A 38 0.46 4.39 -13.93
N GLN A 39 0.82 5.32 -13.02
CA GLN A 39 1.64 5.04 -11.86
C GLN A 39 0.92 4.14 -10.84
N GLU A 40 -0.32 4.47 -10.47
CA GLU A 40 -1.10 3.65 -9.52
C GLU A 40 -1.32 2.24 -10.05
N ARG A 41 -1.66 2.11 -11.33
CA ARG A 41 -1.84 0.82 -12.00
C ARG A 41 -0.55 -0.01 -11.97
N ALA A 42 0.58 0.60 -12.29
CA ALA A 42 1.87 -0.08 -12.27
C ALA A 42 2.25 -0.56 -10.87
N LEU A 43 2.07 0.28 -9.84
CA LEU A 43 2.38 -0.09 -8.46
C LEU A 43 1.45 -1.18 -7.92
N LEU A 44 0.16 -1.15 -8.25
CA LEU A 44 -0.79 -2.21 -7.90
C LEU A 44 -0.39 -3.55 -8.51
N LEU A 45 -0.14 -3.59 -9.83
CA LEU A 45 0.25 -4.82 -10.52
C LEU A 45 1.59 -5.38 -10.05
N ALA A 46 2.51 -4.52 -9.62
CA ALA A 46 3.78 -4.92 -9.04
C ALA A 46 3.71 -5.30 -7.55
N GLY A 47 2.56 -5.09 -6.88
CA GLY A 47 2.41 -5.32 -5.45
C GLY A 47 3.19 -4.33 -4.57
N GLU A 48 3.55 -3.15 -5.08
CA GLU A 48 4.35 -2.15 -4.38
C GLU A 48 3.51 -1.32 -3.39
N VAL A 49 2.92 -1.99 -2.39
CA VAL A 49 2.02 -1.39 -1.39
C VAL A 49 2.67 -0.30 -0.54
N GLY A 50 3.99 -0.40 -0.32
CA GLY A 50 4.74 0.65 0.38
C GLY A 50 4.78 1.95 -0.41
N GLU A 51 5.01 1.87 -1.73
CA GLU A 51 5.01 3.06 -2.59
C GLU A 51 3.59 3.65 -2.70
N LEU A 52 2.55 2.80 -2.78
CA LEU A 52 1.16 3.26 -2.73
C LEU A 52 0.84 4.00 -1.42
N SER A 53 1.35 3.51 -0.28
CA SER A 53 1.22 4.18 1.02
C SER A 53 1.90 5.56 1.01
N LEU A 54 3.12 5.66 0.49
CA LEU A 54 3.82 6.95 0.35
C LEU A 54 3.10 7.95 -0.58
N LEU A 55 2.36 7.46 -1.57
CA LEU A 55 1.49 8.30 -2.41
C LEU A 55 0.25 8.81 -1.67
N GLY A 56 0.00 8.35 -0.44
CA GLY A 56 -1.14 8.72 0.39
C GLY A 56 -2.33 7.76 0.26
N CYS A 57 -2.12 6.53 -0.18
CA CYS A 57 -3.15 5.51 -0.12
C CYS A 57 -3.41 5.11 1.34
N ASN A 58 -4.65 4.73 1.65
CA ASN A 58 -5.00 4.35 3.01
C ASN A 58 -4.44 2.94 3.34
N ASP A 59 -3.52 2.87 4.31
CA ASP A 59 -2.85 1.63 4.73
C ASP A 59 -3.83 0.53 5.16
N PHE A 60 -4.92 0.90 5.84
CA PHE A 60 -5.95 -0.04 6.27
C PHE A 60 -6.65 -0.69 5.07
N LEU A 61 -6.96 0.08 4.03
CA LEU A 61 -7.53 -0.48 2.80
C LEU A 61 -6.52 -1.35 2.04
N LEU A 62 -5.24 -0.94 1.99
CA LEU A 62 -4.18 -1.74 1.37
C LEU A 62 -3.97 -3.08 2.09
N SER A 63 -4.19 -3.13 3.41
CA SER A 63 -4.05 -4.36 4.21
C SER A 63 -5.02 -5.49 3.82
N TYR A 64 -6.05 -5.19 3.01
CA TYR A 64 -6.96 -6.20 2.49
C TYR A 64 -6.43 -6.96 1.26
N LEU A 65 -5.47 -6.39 0.52
CA LEU A 65 -4.90 -7.06 -0.66
C LEU A 65 -4.27 -8.44 -0.33
N PRO A 66 -3.43 -8.58 0.71
CA PRO A 66 -2.83 -9.88 1.05
C PRO A 66 -3.81 -10.92 1.58
N ARG A 67 -5.06 -10.54 1.91
CA ARG A 67 -6.07 -11.48 2.38
C ARG A 67 -6.49 -12.49 1.31
N TRP A 68 -6.42 -12.09 0.04
CA TRP A 68 -6.85 -12.91 -1.10
C TRP A 68 -5.73 -13.13 -2.12
N ASN A 69 -4.48 -12.90 -1.71
CA ASN A 69 -3.30 -13.01 -2.57
C ASN A 69 -3.38 -12.14 -3.84
N LEU A 70 -4.04 -10.98 -3.76
CA LEU A 70 -4.15 -10.07 -4.89
C LEU A 70 -2.78 -9.51 -5.28
N PHE A 71 -2.50 -9.48 -6.58
CA PHE A 71 -1.20 -9.03 -7.13
C PHE A 71 0.00 -9.79 -6.56
N GLY A 72 -0.19 -11.07 -6.19
CA GLY A 72 0.88 -11.92 -5.65
C GLY A 72 1.28 -11.58 -4.20
N LEU A 73 0.54 -10.70 -3.52
CA LEU A 73 0.82 -10.30 -2.16
C LEU A 73 0.30 -11.32 -1.16
N ASP A 74 1.16 -11.90 -0.34
CA ASP A 74 0.75 -12.53 0.91
C ASP A 74 1.10 -11.62 2.10
N VAL A 75 0.74 -12.03 3.33
CA VAL A 75 0.98 -11.24 4.54
C VAL A 75 2.49 -10.97 4.78
N PRO A 76 3.39 -11.96 4.63
CA PRO A 76 4.84 -11.72 4.69
C PRO A 76 5.33 -10.68 3.69
N LEU A 77 5.02 -10.83 2.40
CA LEU A 77 5.48 -9.92 1.35
C LEU A 77 4.89 -8.52 1.52
N TYR A 78 3.60 -8.41 1.85
CA TYR A 78 2.99 -7.13 2.20
C TYR A 78 3.75 -6.41 3.33
N SER A 79 4.05 -7.14 4.42
CA SER A 79 4.76 -6.56 5.57
C SER A 79 6.18 -6.12 5.23
N GLU A 80 6.89 -6.91 4.41
CA GLU A 80 8.21 -6.57 3.90
C GLU A 80 8.18 -5.26 3.10
N ARG A 81 7.24 -5.13 2.15
CA ARG A 81 7.10 -3.94 1.29
C ARG A 81 6.74 -2.68 2.07
N MET A 82 5.83 -2.80 3.05
CA MET A 82 5.47 -1.68 3.92
C MET A 82 6.65 -1.23 4.80
N ARG A 83 7.47 -2.16 5.31
CA ARG A 83 8.65 -1.82 6.12
C ARG A 83 9.78 -1.19 5.29
N ALA A 84 10.01 -1.69 4.07
CA ALA A 84 11.05 -1.17 3.20
C ALA A 84 10.92 0.34 2.97
N VAL A 85 9.70 0.84 2.79
CA VAL A 85 9.45 2.28 2.66
C VAL A 85 9.48 3.02 3.99
N ALA A 86 9.06 2.40 5.11
CA ALA A 86 9.15 3.01 6.43
C ALA A 86 10.60 3.31 6.82
N THR A 87 11.54 2.40 6.52
CA THR A 87 12.98 2.63 6.72
C THR A 87 13.50 3.78 5.86
N ARG A 88 13.00 3.96 4.63
CA ARG A 88 13.39 5.05 3.72
C ARG A 88 12.79 6.41 4.12
N ALA A 89 11.56 6.40 4.65
CA ALA A 89 10.81 7.59 5.04
C ALA A 89 11.24 8.19 6.38
N VAL A 90 12.16 7.54 7.11
CA VAL A 90 12.80 8.10 8.30
C VAL A 90 14.15 8.73 7.90
N PRO A 91 14.22 10.04 7.62
CA PRO A 91 15.44 10.78 7.86
C PRO A 91 15.52 11.01 9.37
N ASN A 92 16.58 10.54 10.02
CA ASN A 92 16.97 10.83 11.41
C ASN A 92 16.05 11.82 12.15
N ARG A 93 15.06 11.30 12.89
CA ARG A 93 14.49 12.08 13.99
C ARG A 93 15.56 12.12 15.07
N HIS A 94 16.21 13.26 15.20
CA HIS A 94 17.18 13.54 16.24
C HIS A 94 16.66 13.04 17.60
N LEU A 95 17.31 12.02 18.14
CA LEU A 95 17.54 11.88 19.57
C LEU A 95 18.52 13.00 19.96
N THR A 96 17.99 14.22 20.06
CA THR A 96 18.54 15.25 20.94
C THR A 96 17.50 15.46 22.01
N ASP A 97 17.48 14.57 23.00
CA ASP A 97 17.12 14.99 24.34
C ASP A 97 18.39 14.84 25.18
N GLU A 98 18.89 16.01 25.52
CA GLU A 98 20.06 16.29 26.30
C GLU A 98 19.89 15.65 27.68
N LEU A 99 20.63 14.57 27.96
CA LEU A 99 21.02 14.29 29.34
C LEU A 99 22.09 15.32 29.69
N GLY A 100 21.61 16.52 30.03
CA GLY A 100 22.37 17.55 30.70
C GLY A 100 23.12 16.93 31.86
N THR A 101 24.43 16.89 31.70
CA THR A 101 25.40 16.62 32.75
C THR A 101 25.15 17.63 33.86
N GLN A 102 24.54 17.19 34.97
CA GLN A 102 24.66 17.92 36.24
C GLN A 102 26.07 17.65 36.77
N ALA A 103 26.96 18.59 36.51
CA ALA A 103 28.13 18.85 37.34
C ALA A 103 27.75 20.02 38.26
N ASP A 104 27.57 19.71 39.55
CA ASP A 104 27.99 20.46 40.75
C ASP A 104 27.19 20.01 41.98
#